data_AF-A0A2T0V422-F1
#
_entry.id   AF-A0A2T0V422-F1
#
_cell.length_a   1.000
_cell.length_b   1.000
_cell.length_c   1.000
_cell.angle_alpha   90.00
_cell.angle_beta   90.00
_cell.angle_gamma   90.00
#
_symmetry.space_group_name_H-M   'P 1'
#
loop_
_entity.id
_entity.type
_entity.pdbx_description
1 polymer ?
#
loop_
_entity_poly.entity_id
_entity_poly.type
_entity_poly.pdbx_seq_one_letter_code
_entity_poly.pdbx_strand_id
1 'polypeptide(L)'
;MPKAAARYAAYVLLAGAPLAVSADEPLPALGALNGQTSVVGVSSGGYMATQLAVAWPERFAGVGVVAAGPWGCSQGSLSMTLNRCMKTRGGLPNLEALEERRVRYQADGLVGDQAPLGRLRAFIWHGGADDVVEPGLVELLAGQWRQWLAASDQLKFVRHQAAGHGWPVRLHAEETVGPHELGNCRQGGGSHVLACDEDVARDMLDWLYPERDVQTAEPGELVAFDQSAFAAKGLADTGYLYVPASCQEEACPVTIALHGCQMSTNAIDDTFVSHSGLNHWAARHRQLVLYPQVDSSLSNPQGCWDWWGYAESLWQQNPLHDTREGAQISALMAMLDRLEEPAVDAD
;
A
#
# COMPACT_ATOMS: atom_id res chain seq x y z
N MET A 1 -11.82 -7.20 -73.43
CA MET A 1 -10.97 -7.31 -72.23
C MET A 1 -11.53 -6.38 -71.15
N PRO A 2 -12.38 -6.86 -70.22
CA PRO A 2 -12.95 -6.02 -69.19
C PRO A 2 -12.01 -5.90 -67.98
N LYS A 3 -11.92 -4.69 -67.44
CA LYS A 3 -11.11 -4.33 -66.26
C LYS A 3 -11.74 -4.90 -64.99
N ALA A 4 -10.94 -5.60 -64.17
CA ALA A 4 -11.35 -6.12 -62.88
C ALA A 4 -11.51 -4.97 -61.86
N ALA A 5 -12.66 -4.90 -61.21
CA ALA A 5 -12.94 -4.00 -60.09
C ALA A 5 -12.51 -4.66 -58.77
N ALA A 6 -11.53 -4.07 -58.08
CA ALA A 6 -11.13 -4.49 -56.75
C ALA A 6 -12.16 -3.96 -55.72
N ARG A 7 -12.80 -4.87 -54.98
CA ARG A 7 -13.65 -4.56 -53.83
C ARG A 7 -12.77 -4.38 -52.61
N TYR A 8 -12.69 -3.17 -52.06
CA TYR A 8 -12.14 -2.92 -50.73
C TYR A 8 -13.20 -3.29 -49.69
N ALA A 9 -12.93 -4.33 -48.89
CA ALA A 9 -13.69 -4.62 -47.68
C ALA A 9 -13.11 -3.79 -46.53
N ALA A 10 -13.89 -2.83 -46.03
CA ALA A 10 -13.54 -2.09 -44.82
C ALA A 10 -13.82 -2.97 -43.60
N TYR A 11 -12.76 -3.42 -42.93
CA TYR A 11 -12.87 -4.00 -41.61
C TYR A 11 -13.06 -2.86 -40.60
N VAL A 12 -14.28 -2.72 -40.08
CA VAL A 12 -14.55 -1.87 -38.91
C VAL A 12 -14.03 -2.62 -37.69
N LEU A 13 -12.84 -2.22 -37.22
CA LEU A 13 -12.34 -2.59 -35.89
C LEU A 13 -13.20 -1.85 -34.86
N LEU A 14 -14.13 -2.57 -34.24
CA LEU A 14 -14.79 -2.12 -33.01
C LEU A 14 -13.73 -2.13 -31.90
N ALA A 15 -13.15 -0.97 -31.61
CA ALA A 15 -12.39 -0.75 -30.40
C ALA A 15 -13.36 -0.88 -29.22
N GLY A 16 -13.23 -1.96 -28.44
CA GLY A 16 -13.89 -2.07 -27.15
C GLY A 16 -13.35 -1.00 -26.23
N ALA A 17 -14.22 -0.15 -25.70
CA ALA A 17 -13.86 0.72 -24.58
C ALA A 17 -13.59 -0.16 -23.34
N PRO A 18 -12.65 0.21 -22.46
CA PRO A 18 -12.50 -0.48 -21.19
C PRO A 18 -13.80 -0.29 -20.40
N LEU A 19 -14.40 -1.41 -19.99
CA LEU A 19 -15.51 -1.38 -19.05
C LEU A 19 -14.94 -0.95 -17.70
N ALA A 20 -15.24 0.27 -17.27
CA ALA A 20 -15.16 0.60 -15.85
C ALA A 20 -16.16 -0.33 -15.14
N VAL A 21 -15.65 -1.36 -14.46
CA VAL A 21 -16.47 -2.22 -13.62
C VAL A 21 -16.85 -1.38 -12.41
N SER A 22 -18.09 -0.87 -12.38
CA SER A 22 -18.68 -0.35 -11.15
C SER A 22 -18.75 -1.51 -10.16
N ALA A 23 -18.04 -1.40 -9.05
CA ALA A 23 -18.18 -2.35 -7.97
C ALA A 23 -19.44 -1.97 -7.17
N ASP A 24 -20.56 -2.61 -7.48
CA ASP A 24 -21.79 -2.50 -6.69
C ASP A 24 -21.79 -3.50 -5.51
N GLU A 25 -20.83 -4.43 -5.48
CA GLU A 25 -20.76 -5.50 -4.48
C GLU A 25 -20.00 -5.04 -3.23
N PRO A 26 -20.48 -5.38 -2.02
CA PRO A 26 -19.79 -5.07 -0.78
C PRO A 26 -18.50 -5.89 -0.63
N LEU A 27 -17.55 -5.40 0.16
CA LEU A 27 -16.39 -6.19 0.59
C LEU A 27 -16.90 -7.48 1.27
N PRO A 28 -16.50 -8.69 0.83
CA PRO A 28 -16.96 -9.94 1.43
C PRO A 28 -16.41 -10.14 2.85
N ALA A 29 -17.13 -10.92 3.66
CA ALA A 29 -16.57 -11.54 4.86
C ALA A 29 -16.03 -12.91 4.49
N LEU A 30 -14.80 -13.20 4.91
CA LEU A 30 -14.10 -14.44 4.52
C LEU A 30 -13.57 -15.22 5.73
N GLY A 31 -13.88 -14.79 6.96
CA GLY A 31 -13.33 -15.39 8.18
C GLY A 31 -11.80 -15.30 8.24
N ALA A 32 -11.23 -14.19 7.76
CA ALA A 32 -9.79 -14.02 7.67
C ALA A 32 -9.08 -14.16 9.02
N LEU A 33 -7.86 -14.70 9.01
CA LEU A 33 -7.11 -15.00 10.23
C LEU A 33 -6.60 -13.74 10.93
N ASN A 34 -7.14 -13.46 12.12
CA ASN A 34 -6.69 -12.38 12.98
C ASN A 34 -5.23 -12.60 13.47
N GLY A 35 -4.48 -11.52 13.65
CA GLY A 35 -3.13 -11.52 14.22
C GLY A 35 -2.03 -12.00 13.28
N GLN A 36 -2.37 -12.35 12.03
CA GLN A 36 -1.42 -12.75 10.98
C GLN A 36 -1.37 -11.76 9.81
N THR A 37 -2.02 -10.60 9.97
CA THR A 37 -2.13 -9.57 8.94
C THR A 37 -0.81 -8.82 8.78
N SER A 38 -0.45 -8.46 7.55
CA SER A 38 0.59 -7.46 7.32
C SER A 38 0.01 -6.23 6.65
N VAL A 39 0.70 -5.10 6.80
CA VAL A 39 0.41 -3.88 6.04
C VAL A 39 1.66 -3.45 5.30
N VAL A 40 1.53 -3.23 4.01
CA VAL A 40 2.64 -2.86 3.13
C VAL A 40 2.25 -1.64 2.31
N GLY A 41 3.21 -0.79 1.97
CA GLY A 41 2.92 0.33 1.10
C GLY A 41 4.13 1.09 0.59
N VAL A 42 3.88 1.93 -0.41
CA VAL A 42 4.88 2.79 -1.05
C VAL A 42 4.55 4.26 -0.92
N SER A 43 5.55 5.12 -0.75
CA SER A 43 5.36 6.58 -0.72
C SER A 43 4.36 6.98 0.37
N SER A 44 3.29 7.73 0.06
CA SER A 44 2.20 8.01 1.00
C SER A 44 1.56 6.73 1.59
N GLY A 45 1.48 5.65 0.82
CA GLY A 45 1.01 4.35 1.31
C GLY A 45 1.99 3.72 2.29
N GLY A 46 3.30 3.96 2.15
CA GLY A 46 4.32 3.54 3.11
C GLY A 46 4.26 4.34 4.42
N TYR A 47 3.96 5.64 4.34
CA TYR A 47 3.61 6.44 5.52
C TYR A 47 2.36 5.87 6.22
N MET A 48 1.28 5.64 5.48
CA MET A 48 0.05 5.07 6.03
C MET A 48 0.24 3.67 6.62
N ALA A 49 1.05 2.81 6.00
CA ALA A 49 1.41 1.50 6.53
C ALA A 49 2.08 1.60 7.91
N THR A 50 3.01 2.56 8.06
CA THR A 50 3.63 2.83 9.36
C THR A 50 2.63 3.42 10.36
N GLN A 51 1.72 4.30 9.92
CA GLN A 51 0.67 4.86 10.78
C GLN A 51 -0.28 3.78 11.31
N LEU A 52 -0.72 2.84 10.47
CA LEU A 52 -1.51 1.69 10.89
C LEU A 52 -0.76 0.81 11.89
N ALA A 53 0.50 0.48 11.60
CA ALA A 53 1.32 -0.36 12.48
C ALA A 53 1.61 0.30 13.84
N VAL A 54 1.69 1.64 13.92
CA VAL A 54 1.84 2.37 15.18
C VAL A 54 0.51 2.53 15.91
N ALA A 55 -0.59 2.80 15.20
CA ALA A 55 -1.91 2.95 15.80
C ALA A 55 -2.45 1.62 16.36
N TRP A 56 -2.28 0.52 15.63
CA TRP A 56 -2.85 -0.80 15.91
C TRP A 56 -1.79 -1.93 15.81
N PRO A 57 -0.63 -1.84 16.47
CA PRO A 57 0.45 -2.84 16.37
C PRO A 57 -0.01 -4.25 16.71
N GLU A 58 -1.01 -4.40 17.58
CA GLU A 58 -1.57 -5.70 17.95
C GLU A 58 -2.34 -6.41 16.83
N ARG A 59 -2.71 -5.69 15.76
CA ARG A 59 -3.45 -6.22 14.61
C ARG A 59 -2.54 -6.75 13.50
N PHE A 60 -1.24 -6.47 13.58
CA PHE A 60 -0.28 -6.81 12.53
C PHE A 60 0.79 -7.78 13.03
N ALA A 61 1.24 -8.67 12.14
CA ALA A 61 2.44 -9.50 12.30
C ALA A 61 3.68 -8.81 11.75
N GLY A 62 3.50 -7.95 10.74
CA GLY A 62 4.61 -7.24 10.11
C GLY A 62 4.19 -6.07 9.24
N VAL A 63 5.18 -5.25 8.89
CA VAL A 63 5.01 -4.01 8.13
C VAL A 63 6.08 -3.88 7.05
N GLY A 64 5.64 -3.53 5.84
CA GLY A 64 6.50 -3.27 4.69
C GLY A 64 6.43 -1.81 4.26
N VAL A 65 7.57 -1.13 4.19
CA VAL A 65 7.61 0.30 3.86
C VAL A 65 8.60 0.55 2.73
N VAL A 66 8.09 1.05 1.61
CA VAL A 66 8.87 1.32 0.40
C VAL A 66 8.89 2.83 0.15
N ALA A 67 10.07 3.43 0.03
CA ALA A 67 10.24 4.83 -0.37
C ALA A 67 9.40 5.84 0.45
N ALA A 68 9.43 5.71 1.79
CA ALA A 68 8.73 6.59 2.73
C ALA A 68 9.62 6.98 3.93
N GLY A 69 9.15 7.90 4.76
CA GLY A 69 9.91 8.44 5.89
C GLY A 69 9.28 8.17 7.26
N PRO A 70 9.80 8.80 8.33
CA PRO A 70 9.40 8.52 9.71
C PRO A 70 7.91 8.77 9.99
N TRP A 71 7.33 7.97 10.89
CA TRP A 71 5.99 8.23 11.43
C TRP A 71 5.92 9.59 12.11
N GLY A 72 4.80 10.28 11.96
CA GLY A 72 4.56 11.60 12.55
C GLY A 72 5.41 12.71 11.92
N CYS A 73 6.13 12.46 10.83
CA CYS A 73 7.04 13.44 10.23
C CYS A 73 6.33 14.75 9.87
N SER A 74 5.14 14.67 9.26
CA SER A 74 4.38 15.84 8.80
C SER A 74 3.82 16.67 9.95
N GLN A 75 3.58 16.05 11.11
CA GLN A 75 2.90 16.64 12.28
C GLN A 75 1.61 17.38 11.89
N GLY A 76 0.87 16.86 10.89
CA GLY A 76 -0.37 17.48 10.42
C GLY A 76 -0.18 18.75 9.58
N SER A 77 1.00 18.97 8.99
CA SER A 77 1.34 20.18 8.24
C SER A 77 1.83 19.90 6.82
N LEU A 78 1.14 20.45 5.83
CA LEU A 78 1.56 20.37 4.42
C LEU A 78 2.92 21.04 4.18
N SER A 79 3.24 22.11 4.92
CA SER A 79 4.56 22.75 4.80
C SER A 79 5.69 21.84 5.29
N MET A 80 5.47 21.12 6.39
CA MET A 80 6.43 20.14 6.91
C MET A 80 6.54 18.92 6.00
N THR A 81 5.41 18.44 5.50
CA THR A 81 5.29 17.39 4.48
C THR A 81 6.23 17.65 3.31
N LEU A 82 6.08 18.80 2.65
CA LEU A 82 6.86 19.13 1.44
C LEU A 82 8.34 19.42 1.75
N ASN A 83 8.63 20.14 2.84
CA ASN A 83 9.98 20.67 3.08
C ASN A 83 10.85 19.81 4.00
N ARG A 84 10.27 18.91 4.82
CA ARG A 84 11.00 18.07 5.76
C ARG A 84 10.80 16.58 5.51
N CYS A 85 9.62 16.19 5.04
CA CYS A 85 9.25 14.78 4.86
C CYS A 85 9.33 14.27 3.43
N MET A 86 9.69 15.14 2.48
CA MET A 86 9.98 14.75 1.10
C MET A 86 11.40 15.18 0.71
N LYS A 87 11.68 16.49 0.77
CA LYS A 87 12.91 17.09 0.20
C LYS A 87 13.96 17.57 1.21
N THR A 88 13.81 17.26 2.50
CA THR A 88 14.65 17.68 3.66
C THR A 88 15.21 19.12 3.67
N ARG A 89 14.67 20.05 2.89
CA ARG A 89 15.06 21.48 2.81
C ARG A 89 14.99 22.19 4.15
N GLY A 90 14.06 21.77 5.01
CA GLY A 90 13.94 22.25 6.39
C GLY A 90 14.86 21.56 7.39
N GLY A 91 15.72 20.64 6.94
CA GLY A 91 16.46 19.69 7.76
C GLY A 91 15.69 18.40 8.00
N LEU A 92 16.41 17.38 8.44
CA LEU A 92 15.84 16.09 8.81
C LEU A 92 14.89 16.22 10.02
N PRO A 93 13.82 15.41 10.09
CA PRO A 93 12.99 15.28 11.29
C PRO A 93 13.81 14.85 12.51
N ASN A 94 13.40 15.29 13.71
CA ASN A 94 14.03 14.86 14.95
C ASN A 94 13.31 13.64 15.52
N LEU A 95 13.96 12.47 15.54
CA LEU A 95 13.37 11.23 16.05
C LEU A 95 13.00 11.30 17.53
N GLU A 96 13.76 12.01 18.36
CA GLU A 96 13.45 12.15 19.78
C GLU A 96 12.11 12.88 19.97
N ALA A 97 11.89 13.97 19.23
CA ALA A 97 10.63 14.71 19.27
C ALA A 97 9.43 13.88 18.75
N LEU A 98 9.67 13.04 17.73
CA LEU A 98 8.64 12.12 17.21
C LEU A 98 8.31 11.01 18.22
N GLU A 99 9.32 10.49 18.92
CA GLU A 99 9.12 9.48 19.96
C GLU A 99 8.40 10.06 21.19
N GLU A 100 8.76 11.26 21.63
CA GLU A 100 8.03 11.97 22.69
C GLU A 100 6.54 12.15 22.31
N ARG A 101 6.26 12.43 21.04
CA ARG A 101 4.89 12.52 20.54
C ARG A 101 4.19 11.16 20.60
N ARG A 102 4.85 10.08 20.17
CA ARG A 102 4.29 8.72 20.24
C ARG A 102 3.99 8.32 21.68
N VAL A 103 4.88 8.59 22.61
CA VAL A 103 4.69 8.31 24.05
C VAL A 103 3.49 9.08 24.62
N ARG A 104 3.32 10.36 24.25
CA ARG A 104 2.10 11.12 24.64
C ARG A 104 0.84 10.47 24.08
N TYR A 105 0.84 10.11 22.81
CA TYR A 105 -0.30 9.47 22.16
C TYR A 105 -0.60 8.09 22.75
N GLN A 106 0.41 7.33 23.14
CA GLN A 106 0.23 6.05 23.81
C GLN A 106 -0.42 6.25 25.19
N ALA A 107 0.01 7.27 25.95
CA ALA A 107 -0.60 7.59 27.24
C ALA A 107 -2.08 8.00 27.12
N ASP A 108 -2.46 8.59 25.99
CA ASP A 108 -3.84 8.97 25.65
C ASP A 108 -4.64 7.84 24.98
N GLY A 109 -4.04 6.67 24.75
CA GLY A 109 -4.69 5.53 24.07
C GLY A 109 -4.92 5.73 22.57
N LEU A 110 -4.27 6.73 21.97
CA LEU A 110 -4.39 7.08 20.54
C LEU A 110 -3.51 6.20 19.64
N VAL A 111 -2.48 5.55 20.19
CA VAL A 111 -1.63 4.59 19.49
C VAL A 111 -1.41 3.37 20.37
N GLY A 112 -0.98 2.26 19.78
CA GLY A 112 -0.80 1.02 20.52
C GLY A 112 0.45 0.97 21.39
N ASP A 113 0.50 -0.07 22.23
CA ASP A 113 1.57 -0.24 23.21
C ASP A 113 2.93 -0.63 22.59
N GLN A 114 3.99 -0.30 23.31
CA GLN A 114 5.37 -0.66 22.94
C GLN A 114 5.56 -2.17 22.77
N ALA A 115 4.90 -3.00 23.59
CA ALA A 115 5.09 -4.44 23.59
C ALA A 115 4.62 -5.13 22.28
N PRO A 116 3.39 -4.91 21.77
CA PRO A 116 3.02 -5.39 20.44
C PRO A 116 3.84 -4.74 19.32
N LEU A 117 4.14 -3.44 19.39
CA LEU A 117 4.94 -2.76 18.37
C LEU A 117 6.34 -3.38 18.24
N GLY A 118 6.97 -3.70 19.37
CA GLY A 118 8.29 -4.33 19.41
C GLY A 118 8.33 -5.79 18.93
N ARG A 119 7.17 -6.46 18.77
CA ARG A 119 7.09 -7.83 18.23
C ARG A 119 6.97 -7.89 16.71
N LEU A 120 6.65 -6.78 16.06
CA LEU A 120 6.50 -6.75 14.60
C LEU A 120 7.81 -7.13 13.90
N ARG A 121 7.69 -7.64 12.67
CA ARG A 121 8.80 -7.65 11.71
C ARG A 121 8.63 -6.46 10.77
N ALA A 122 9.72 -5.77 10.48
CA ALA A 122 9.74 -4.62 9.59
C ALA A 122 10.65 -4.87 8.39
N PHE A 123 10.14 -4.52 7.20
CA PHE A 123 10.89 -4.46 5.98
C PHE A 123 10.87 -3.02 5.46
N ILE A 124 12.04 -2.42 5.26
CA ILE A 124 12.16 -1.05 4.78
C ILE A 124 13.04 -1.06 3.54
N TRP A 125 12.56 -0.47 2.46
CA TRP A 125 13.28 -0.39 1.19
C TRP A 125 13.35 1.04 0.68
N HIS A 126 14.47 1.41 0.05
CA HIS A 126 14.55 2.62 -0.74
C HIS A 126 15.50 2.55 -1.93
N GLY A 127 15.22 3.41 -2.91
CA GLY A 127 16.11 3.72 -4.01
C GLY A 127 17.11 4.82 -3.63
N GLY A 128 18.35 4.68 -4.09
CA GLY A 128 19.42 5.67 -3.91
C GLY A 128 19.34 6.84 -4.87
N ALA A 129 18.53 6.74 -5.93
CA ALA A 129 18.23 7.81 -6.87
C ALA A 129 16.80 8.38 -6.68
N ASP A 130 16.12 8.02 -5.60
CA ASP A 130 14.82 8.59 -5.23
C ASP A 130 15.00 10.09 -4.94
N ASP A 131 14.38 10.92 -5.79
CA ASP A 131 14.37 12.35 -5.62
C ASP A 131 13.06 12.85 -5.01
N VAL A 132 12.02 12.03 -4.86
CA VAL A 132 10.71 12.45 -4.32
C VAL A 132 10.73 12.38 -2.79
N VAL A 133 11.13 11.24 -2.24
CA VAL A 133 11.38 11.05 -0.80
C VAL A 133 12.87 10.79 -0.64
N GLU A 134 13.58 11.79 -0.13
CA GLU A 134 15.04 11.72 -0.09
C GLU A 134 15.55 10.53 0.74
N PRO A 135 16.59 9.80 0.28
CA PRO A 135 17.11 8.60 0.93
C PRO A 135 17.41 8.75 2.44
N GLY A 136 17.86 9.94 2.85
CA GLY A 136 18.13 10.24 4.26
C GLY A 136 16.89 10.13 5.16
N LEU A 137 15.68 10.31 4.64
CA LEU A 137 14.43 10.10 5.37
C LEU A 137 14.15 8.62 5.60
N VAL A 138 14.49 7.77 4.63
CA VAL A 138 14.28 6.32 4.75
C VAL A 138 15.32 5.71 5.69
N GLU A 139 16.57 6.22 5.66
CA GLU A 139 17.58 5.90 6.67
C GLU A 139 17.11 6.29 8.09
N LEU A 140 16.47 7.46 8.22
CA LEU A 140 15.89 7.93 9.48
C LEU A 140 14.70 7.07 9.93
N LEU A 141 13.83 6.64 9.02
CA LEU A 141 12.74 5.70 9.28
C LEU A 141 13.29 4.35 9.79
N ALA A 142 14.36 3.83 9.18
CA ALA A 142 15.03 2.63 9.69
C ALA A 142 15.63 2.84 11.08
N GLY A 143 16.15 4.04 11.37
CA GLY A 143 16.54 4.44 12.72
C GLY A 143 15.38 4.41 13.71
N GLN A 144 14.22 4.93 13.32
CA GLN A 144 13.00 4.94 14.13
C GLN A 144 12.53 3.52 14.46
N TRP A 145 12.43 2.64 13.45
CA TRP A 145 12.05 1.23 13.67
C TRP A 145 13.02 0.48 14.58
N ARG A 146 14.33 0.74 14.50
CA ARG A 146 15.31 0.15 15.43
C ARG A 146 15.08 0.55 16.89
N GLN A 147 14.49 1.71 17.15
CA GLN A 147 14.14 2.13 18.53
C GLN A 147 12.93 1.39 19.07
N TRP A 148 12.02 0.96 18.19
CA TRP A 148 10.77 0.31 18.60
C TRP A 148 10.88 -1.21 18.68
N LEU A 149 11.65 -1.84 17.80
CA LEU A 149 11.76 -3.29 17.73
C LEU A 149 12.50 -3.87 18.94
N ALA A 150 12.03 -5.02 19.43
CA ALA A 150 12.62 -5.69 20.59
C ALA A 150 13.98 -6.33 20.28
N ALA A 151 14.19 -6.74 19.02
CA ALA A 151 15.38 -7.40 18.53
C ALA A 151 15.79 -6.86 17.16
N SER A 152 17.11 -6.79 16.93
CA SER A 152 17.68 -6.22 15.71
C SER A 152 17.42 -7.06 14.45
N ASP A 153 17.16 -8.35 14.60
CA ASP A 153 16.86 -9.29 13.51
C ASP A 153 15.38 -9.22 13.05
N GLN A 154 14.58 -8.35 13.65
CA GLN A 154 13.22 -8.06 13.20
C GLN A 154 13.17 -7.01 12.08
N LEU A 155 14.28 -6.32 11.80
CA LEU A 155 14.36 -5.30 10.74
C LEU A 155 15.24 -5.76 9.56
N LYS A 156 14.67 -5.76 8.35
CA LYS A 156 15.42 -5.81 7.10
C LYS A 156 15.36 -4.43 6.44
N PHE A 157 16.53 -3.84 6.24
CA PHE A 157 16.70 -2.55 5.58
C PHE A 157 17.45 -2.75 4.25
N VAL A 158 16.79 -2.46 3.14
CA VAL A 158 17.27 -2.71 1.78
C VAL A 158 17.46 -1.39 1.06
N ARG A 159 18.60 -1.26 0.36
CA ARG A 159 18.94 -0.10 -0.44
C ARG A 159 19.31 -0.55 -1.85
N HIS A 160 18.53 -0.11 -2.84
CA HIS A 160 18.90 -0.24 -4.24
C HIS A 160 19.64 1.01 -4.70
N GLN A 161 20.83 0.88 -5.30
CA GLN A 161 21.68 2.05 -5.55
C GLN A 161 21.13 3.02 -6.60
N ALA A 162 20.43 2.51 -7.61
CA ALA A 162 20.07 3.27 -8.79
C ALA A 162 18.55 3.48 -8.97
N ALA A 163 17.72 2.95 -8.07
CA ALA A 163 16.28 3.06 -8.23
C ALA A 163 15.79 4.45 -7.82
N GLY A 164 14.79 4.95 -8.54
CA GLY A 164 14.05 6.17 -8.23
C GLY A 164 12.87 5.88 -7.29
N HIS A 165 11.91 6.80 -7.29
CA HIS A 165 10.73 6.72 -6.43
C HIS A 165 9.64 5.79 -6.97
N GLY A 166 9.32 4.73 -6.23
CA GLY A 166 8.25 3.80 -6.60
C GLY A 166 8.39 2.40 -5.98
N TRP A 167 7.59 1.46 -6.50
CA TRP A 167 7.54 0.07 -6.09
C TRP A 167 8.30 -0.82 -7.08
N PRO A 168 9.49 -1.35 -6.75
CA PRO A 168 10.27 -2.20 -7.65
C PRO A 168 9.60 -3.53 -7.95
N VAL A 169 9.63 -3.94 -9.21
CA VAL A 169 9.13 -5.23 -9.66
C VAL A 169 10.11 -5.93 -10.59
N ARG A 170 10.02 -7.25 -10.60
CA ARG A 170 10.55 -8.11 -11.66
C ARG A 170 9.37 -8.57 -12.49
N LEU A 171 9.37 -8.19 -13.78
CA LEU A 171 8.41 -8.71 -14.74
C LEU A 171 8.71 -10.17 -15.06
N HIS A 172 7.68 -11.01 -15.11
CA HIS A 172 7.79 -12.36 -15.62
C HIS A 172 7.66 -12.36 -17.15
N ALA A 173 8.38 -13.28 -17.82
CA ALA A 173 8.50 -13.30 -19.29
C ALA A 173 7.18 -13.47 -20.05
N GLU A 174 6.10 -13.84 -19.35
CA GLU A 174 4.76 -14.11 -19.90
C GLU A 174 3.76 -12.96 -19.67
N GLU A 175 4.15 -11.90 -18.95
CA GLU A 175 3.26 -10.79 -18.62
C GLU A 175 3.25 -9.72 -19.72
N THR A 176 2.07 -9.48 -20.30
CA THR A 176 1.81 -8.27 -21.09
C THR A 176 1.42 -7.14 -20.15
N VAL A 177 2.31 -6.17 -19.95
CA VAL A 177 1.98 -4.93 -19.23
C VAL A 177 0.96 -4.14 -20.06
N GLY A 178 -0.10 -3.64 -19.40
CA GLY A 178 -1.16 -2.84 -20.02
C GLY A 178 -0.70 -1.49 -20.61
N PRO A 179 -1.63 -0.60 -20.99
CA PRO A 179 -1.32 0.64 -21.72
C PRO A 179 -0.48 1.65 -20.92
N HIS A 180 -0.50 1.59 -19.59
CA HIS A 180 0.43 2.32 -18.73
C HIS A 180 1.70 1.49 -18.53
N GLU A 181 2.76 1.82 -19.29
CA GLU A 181 4.07 1.19 -19.14
C GLU A 181 4.56 1.32 -17.70
N LEU A 182 5.22 0.27 -17.20
CA LEU A 182 5.96 0.33 -15.94
C LEU A 182 6.90 1.53 -15.91
N GLY A 183 7.07 2.11 -14.73
CA GLY A 183 8.04 3.16 -14.51
C GLY A 183 9.46 2.68 -14.76
N ASN A 184 10.30 3.58 -15.29
CA ASN A 184 11.72 3.31 -15.43
C ASN A 184 12.34 3.16 -14.03
N CYS A 185 13.17 2.13 -13.83
CA CYS A 185 13.78 1.88 -12.52
C CYS A 185 14.46 3.11 -11.91
N ARG A 186 15.22 3.89 -12.68
CA ARG A 186 16.00 5.02 -12.16
C ARG A 186 15.27 6.35 -12.18
N GLN A 187 14.64 6.68 -13.30
CA GLN A 187 14.00 7.99 -13.48
C GLN A 187 12.63 8.05 -12.80
N GLY A 188 12.07 6.90 -12.43
CA GLY A 188 10.64 6.81 -12.13
C GLY A 188 9.82 7.19 -13.36
N GLY A 189 8.72 7.89 -13.12
CA GLY A 189 7.71 8.20 -14.13
C GLY A 189 6.80 7.00 -14.42
N GLY A 190 5.81 7.19 -15.31
CA GLY A 190 4.81 6.17 -15.59
C GLY A 190 3.97 5.84 -14.34
N SER A 191 3.73 4.55 -14.11
CA SER A 191 2.87 4.06 -13.03
C SER A 191 3.48 4.08 -11.62
N HIS A 192 4.75 4.48 -11.47
CA HIS A 192 5.56 4.29 -10.26
C HIS A 192 5.72 2.82 -9.80
N VAL A 193 5.27 1.86 -10.60
CA VAL A 193 5.65 0.44 -10.48
C VAL A 193 6.88 0.25 -11.35
N LEU A 194 8.05 0.05 -10.74
CA LEU A 194 9.35 0.25 -11.36
C LEU A 194 9.93 -1.05 -11.91
N ALA A 195 10.25 -1.08 -13.20
CA ALA A 195 10.91 -2.21 -13.85
C ALA A 195 12.41 -2.31 -13.46
N CYS A 196 12.69 -2.73 -12.23
CA CYS A 196 14.04 -2.81 -11.65
C CYS A 196 14.67 -4.20 -11.69
N ASP A 197 13.94 -5.23 -12.14
CA ASP A 197 14.35 -6.65 -12.04
C ASP A 197 14.58 -7.09 -10.57
N GLU A 198 13.85 -6.45 -9.64
CA GLU A 198 13.86 -6.73 -8.20
C GLU A 198 12.43 -7.05 -7.76
N ASP A 199 12.23 -8.20 -7.14
CA ASP A 199 10.93 -8.66 -6.65
C ASP A 199 10.76 -8.22 -5.19
N VAL A 200 10.47 -6.93 -5.00
CA VAL A 200 10.36 -6.35 -3.65
C VAL A 200 9.23 -6.99 -2.86
N ALA A 201 8.13 -7.37 -3.52
CA ALA A 201 6.98 -8.01 -2.89
C ALA A 201 7.38 -9.34 -2.27
N ARG A 202 8.05 -10.20 -3.03
CA ARG A 202 8.57 -11.46 -2.51
C ARG A 202 9.60 -11.25 -1.41
N ASP A 203 10.63 -10.43 -1.66
CA ASP A 203 11.72 -10.22 -0.69
C ASP A 203 11.23 -9.65 0.65
N MET A 204 10.14 -8.89 0.60
CA MET A 204 9.43 -8.34 1.74
C MET A 204 8.58 -9.38 2.44
N LEU A 205 7.68 -10.07 1.74
CA LEU A 205 6.77 -11.01 2.37
C LEU A 205 7.49 -12.28 2.86
N ASP A 206 8.51 -12.77 2.16
CA ASP A 206 9.41 -13.83 2.64
C ASP A 206 10.13 -13.39 3.94
N TRP A 207 10.44 -12.09 4.08
CA TRP A 207 11.04 -11.56 5.30
C TRP A 207 10.02 -11.40 6.43
N LEU A 208 8.81 -10.95 6.14
CA LEU A 208 7.76 -10.77 7.15
C LEU A 208 7.24 -12.11 7.68
N TYR A 209 7.33 -13.17 6.88
CA TYR A 209 6.79 -14.49 7.20
C TYR A 209 7.79 -15.62 6.89
N PRO A 210 8.95 -15.68 7.54
CA PRO A 210 10.00 -16.67 7.25
C PRO A 210 9.56 -18.12 7.49
N GLU A 211 8.52 -18.32 8.30
CA GLU A 211 7.95 -19.62 8.64
C GLU A 211 6.86 -20.12 7.67
N ARG A 212 6.43 -19.30 6.70
CA ARG A 212 5.34 -19.70 5.79
C ARG A 212 5.81 -20.64 4.70
N ASP A 213 5.14 -21.79 4.61
CA ASP A 213 5.41 -22.79 3.58
C ASP A 213 4.92 -22.34 2.21
N VAL A 214 5.75 -22.58 1.19
CA VAL A 214 5.39 -22.42 -0.22
C VAL A 214 4.47 -23.56 -0.64
N GLN A 215 3.30 -23.22 -1.16
CA GLN A 215 2.34 -24.14 -1.75
C GLN A 215 2.43 -24.14 -3.28
N THR A 216 1.79 -25.13 -3.92
CA THR A 216 1.52 -25.05 -5.36
C THR A 216 0.65 -23.83 -5.62
N ALA A 217 1.03 -23.00 -6.59
CA ALA A 217 0.29 -21.78 -6.88
C ALA A 217 -1.12 -22.12 -7.37
N GLU A 218 -2.13 -21.61 -6.67
CA GLU A 218 -3.52 -21.63 -7.12
C GLU A 218 -3.92 -20.18 -7.46
N PRO A 219 -4.10 -19.86 -8.77
CA PRO A 219 -4.52 -18.53 -9.17
C PRO A 219 -5.81 -18.14 -8.47
N GLY A 220 -5.87 -16.90 -7.99
CA GLY A 220 -7.03 -16.31 -7.37
C GLY A 220 -7.80 -15.41 -8.32
N GLU A 221 -8.88 -14.85 -7.80
CA GLU A 221 -9.65 -13.81 -8.47
C GLU A 221 -9.31 -12.44 -7.89
N LEU A 222 -9.23 -11.43 -8.75
CA LEU A 222 -9.19 -10.03 -8.34
C LEU A 222 -10.60 -9.45 -8.39
N VAL A 223 -11.18 -9.20 -7.22
CA VAL A 223 -12.56 -8.74 -7.05
C VAL A 223 -12.55 -7.26 -6.73
N ALA A 224 -13.36 -6.47 -7.43
CA ALA A 224 -13.63 -5.08 -7.08
C ALA A 224 -14.78 -5.00 -6.07
N PHE A 225 -14.70 -4.10 -5.09
CA PHE A 225 -15.74 -3.91 -4.07
C PHE A 225 -16.05 -2.43 -3.80
N ASP A 226 -17.27 -2.16 -3.36
CA ASP A 226 -17.73 -0.83 -2.94
C ASP A 226 -17.07 -0.41 -1.61
N GLN A 227 -16.23 0.63 -1.67
CA GLN A 227 -15.58 1.23 -0.51
C GLN A 227 -16.45 2.29 0.19
N SER A 228 -17.58 2.70 -0.39
CA SER A 228 -18.43 3.75 0.16
C SER A 228 -19.01 3.38 1.53
N ALA A 229 -19.16 2.08 1.81
CA ALA A 229 -19.50 1.55 3.14
C ALA A 229 -18.47 1.90 4.23
N PHE A 230 -17.22 2.19 3.83
CA PHE A 230 -16.11 2.58 4.69
C PHE A 230 -15.69 4.03 4.47
N ALA A 231 -16.61 4.88 3.98
CA ALA A 231 -16.28 6.22 3.51
C ALA A 231 -15.47 7.05 4.53
N ALA A 232 -14.31 7.51 4.08
CA ALA A 232 -13.50 8.53 4.72
C ALA A 232 -13.04 9.53 3.66
N LYS A 233 -12.80 10.79 4.07
CA LYS A 233 -12.37 11.83 3.14
C LYS A 233 -11.09 11.40 2.41
N GLY A 234 -11.16 11.39 1.08
CA GLY A 234 -10.05 11.02 0.20
C GLY A 234 -10.03 9.56 -0.24
N LEU A 235 -10.85 8.66 0.33
CA LEU A 235 -11.05 7.33 -0.24
C LEU A 235 -11.80 7.41 -1.58
N ALA A 236 -11.46 6.53 -2.51
CA ALA A 236 -12.23 6.31 -3.73
C ALA A 236 -13.48 5.46 -3.44
N ASP A 237 -14.40 5.38 -4.40
CA ASP A 237 -15.61 4.57 -4.27
C ASP A 237 -15.37 3.06 -4.47
N THR A 238 -14.29 2.68 -5.16
CA THR A 238 -14.00 1.27 -5.47
C THR A 238 -12.63 0.85 -4.95
N GLY A 239 -12.59 -0.31 -4.29
CA GLY A 239 -11.39 -0.99 -3.82
C GLY A 239 -11.25 -2.36 -4.47
N TYR A 240 -10.11 -3.02 -4.26
CA TYR A 240 -9.87 -4.35 -4.83
C TYR A 240 -9.40 -5.35 -3.79
N LEU A 241 -9.74 -6.61 -3.97
CA LEU A 241 -9.35 -7.73 -3.13
C LEU A 241 -8.89 -8.88 -4.02
N TYR A 242 -7.66 -9.33 -3.85
CA TYR A 242 -7.19 -10.58 -4.46
C TYR A 242 -7.47 -11.75 -3.51
N VAL A 243 -8.22 -12.73 -4.00
CA VAL A 243 -8.64 -13.92 -3.26
C VAL A 243 -8.07 -15.17 -3.94
N PRO A 244 -7.00 -15.79 -3.41
CA PRO A 244 -6.56 -17.11 -3.88
C PRO A 244 -7.69 -18.12 -3.82
N ALA A 245 -7.74 -19.08 -4.75
CA ALA A 245 -8.81 -20.09 -4.80
C ALA A 245 -9.00 -20.82 -3.46
N SER A 246 -7.90 -21.19 -2.79
CA SER A 246 -7.92 -21.81 -1.46
C SER A 246 -8.62 -20.98 -0.38
N CYS A 247 -8.59 -19.65 -0.50
CA CYS A 247 -9.13 -18.72 0.49
C CYS A 247 -10.63 -18.45 0.32
N GLN A 248 -11.28 -19.08 -0.66
CA GLN A 248 -12.74 -19.07 -0.78
C GLN A 248 -13.40 -20.01 0.23
N GLU A 249 -12.71 -21.10 0.60
CA GLU A 249 -13.21 -22.13 1.52
C GLU A 249 -12.41 -22.19 2.84
N GLU A 250 -11.17 -21.68 2.87
CA GLU A 250 -10.30 -21.68 4.04
C GLU A 250 -10.06 -20.26 4.58
N ALA A 251 -9.94 -20.14 5.91
CA ALA A 251 -9.51 -18.91 6.54
C ALA A 251 -8.04 -18.59 6.20
N CYS A 252 -7.82 -17.43 5.57
CA CYS A 252 -6.51 -16.96 5.16
C CYS A 252 -6.08 -15.69 5.90
N PRO A 253 -4.77 -15.45 6.13
CA PRO A 253 -4.26 -14.17 6.57
C PRO A 253 -4.44 -13.09 5.49
N VAL A 254 -4.32 -11.81 5.88
CA VAL A 254 -4.48 -10.65 4.98
C VAL A 254 -3.18 -9.88 4.82
N THR A 255 -2.90 -9.36 3.64
CA THR A 255 -1.95 -8.27 3.43
C THR A 255 -2.75 -7.05 2.96
N ILE A 256 -2.67 -5.94 3.70
CA ILE A 256 -3.20 -4.65 3.25
C ILE A 256 -2.11 -3.96 2.43
N ALA A 257 -2.35 -3.74 1.14
CA ALA A 257 -1.41 -3.17 0.19
C ALA A 257 -1.81 -1.75 -0.23
N LEU A 258 -1.02 -0.78 0.21
CA LEU A 258 -1.31 0.65 0.08
C LEU A 258 -0.45 1.28 -1.01
N HIS A 259 -1.09 1.68 -2.10
CA HIS A 259 -0.44 2.36 -3.22
C HIS A 259 0.08 3.76 -2.84
N GLY A 260 0.97 4.33 -3.65
CA GLY A 260 1.48 5.69 -3.48
C GLY A 260 0.59 6.76 -4.09
N CYS A 261 0.98 8.03 -3.94
CA CYS A 261 0.36 9.13 -4.68
C CYS A 261 0.40 8.84 -6.19
N GLN A 262 -0.66 9.20 -6.91
CA GLN A 262 -0.80 8.97 -8.36
C GLN A 262 -0.71 7.48 -8.78
N MET A 263 -0.95 6.55 -7.86
CA MET A 263 -0.95 5.11 -8.12
C MET A 263 -2.32 4.45 -7.87
N SER A 264 -3.38 5.23 -7.74
CA SER A 264 -4.73 4.70 -7.66
C SER A 264 -5.16 4.12 -9.00
N THR A 265 -6.20 3.30 -9.00
CA THR A 265 -6.74 2.74 -10.24
C THR A 265 -7.27 3.79 -11.22
N ASN A 266 -7.71 4.95 -10.73
CA ASN A 266 -8.05 6.09 -11.60
C ASN A 266 -6.81 6.73 -12.27
N ALA A 267 -5.61 6.55 -11.71
CA ALA A 267 -4.38 7.16 -12.20
C ALA A 267 -3.56 6.23 -13.11
N ILE A 268 -3.55 4.93 -12.82
CA ILE A 268 -2.66 3.95 -13.48
C ILE A 268 -3.37 2.63 -13.82
N ASP A 269 -4.70 2.64 -13.93
CA ASP A 269 -5.53 1.44 -14.04
C ASP A 269 -5.17 0.40 -12.97
N ASP A 270 -5.23 -0.89 -13.28
CA ASP A 270 -4.90 -1.96 -12.35
C ASP A 270 -3.40 -2.18 -12.15
N THR A 271 -2.51 -1.33 -12.66
CA THR A 271 -1.07 -1.62 -12.73
C THR A 271 -0.44 -2.00 -11.38
N PHE A 272 -0.73 -1.28 -10.29
CA PHE A 272 -0.22 -1.66 -8.96
C PHE A 272 -0.88 -2.92 -8.41
N VAL A 273 -2.19 -3.07 -8.64
CA VAL A 273 -2.98 -4.20 -8.14
C VAL A 273 -2.57 -5.51 -8.83
N SER A 274 -2.32 -5.45 -10.14
CA SER A 274 -2.00 -6.61 -10.98
C SER A 274 -0.51 -6.92 -11.05
N HIS A 275 0.38 -5.90 -11.02
CA HIS A 275 1.81 -6.09 -11.30
C HIS A 275 2.74 -5.78 -10.12
N SER A 276 2.24 -5.54 -8.91
CA SER A 276 3.10 -5.37 -7.72
C SER A 276 3.91 -6.61 -7.33
N GLY A 277 3.54 -7.80 -7.84
CA GLY A 277 4.11 -9.09 -7.44
C GLY A 277 3.46 -9.69 -6.18
N LEU A 278 2.61 -8.92 -5.48
CA LEU A 278 1.94 -9.35 -4.25
C LEU A 278 0.97 -10.51 -4.51
N ASN A 279 0.17 -10.46 -5.58
CA ASN A 279 -0.79 -11.52 -5.92
C ASN A 279 -0.07 -12.86 -6.23
N HIS A 280 1.07 -12.80 -6.92
CA HIS A 280 1.86 -14.00 -7.23
C HIS A 280 2.42 -14.65 -5.97
N TRP A 281 2.93 -13.84 -5.02
CA TRP A 281 3.34 -14.36 -3.72
C TRP A 281 2.15 -14.94 -2.95
N ALA A 282 1.03 -14.22 -2.92
CA ALA A 282 -0.17 -14.57 -2.19
C ALA A 282 -0.80 -15.90 -2.67
N ALA A 283 -0.82 -16.15 -3.98
CA ALA A 283 -1.27 -17.40 -4.60
C ALA A 283 -0.49 -18.64 -4.13
N ARG A 284 0.76 -18.46 -3.69
CA ARG A 284 1.65 -19.53 -3.23
C ARG A 284 1.67 -19.69 -1.71
N HIS A 285 1.05 -18.78 -0.96
CA HIS A 285 1.10 -18.77 0.50
C HIS A 285 -0.28 -18.64 1.15
N ARG A 286 -1.35 -18.82 0.35
CA ARG A 286 -2.75 -18.75 0.81
C ARG A 286 -3.03 -17.47 1.60
N GLN A 287 -2.73 -16.32 1.00
CA GLN A 287 -2.92 -15.01 1.64
C GLN A 287 -3.86 -14.15 0.80
N LEU A 288 -4.80 -13.46 1.45
CA LEU A 288 -5.61 -12.43 0.81
C LEU A 288 -4.77 -11.16 0.62
N VAL A 289 -5.00 -10.41 -0.46
CA VAL A 289 -4.41 -9.07 -0.61
C VAL A 289 -5.50 -8.04 -0.81
N LEU A 290 -5.69 -7.18 0.19
CA LEU A 290 -6.61 -6.06 0.15
C LEU A 290 -5.88 -4.84 -0.43
N TYR A 291 -6.47 -4.20 -1.45
CA TYR A 291 -5.96 -3.01 -2.12
C TYR A 291 -6.94 -1.85 -2.01
N PRO A 292 -7.01 -1.19 -0.85
CA PRO A 292 -7.82 0.01 -0.69
C PRO A 292 -7.34 1.12 -1.62
N GLN A 293 -8.26 1.97 -2.08
CA GLN A 293 -7.98 3.04 -3.03
C GLN A 293 -8.30 4.41 -2.43
N VAL A 294 -7.42 5.37 -2.68
CA VAL A 294 -7.66 6.81 -2.47
C VAL A 294 -7.79 7.52 -3.82
N ASP A 295 -8.52 8.63 -3.85
CA ASP A 295 -8.69 9.46 -5.04
C ASP A 295 -8.19 10.90 -4.84
N SER A 296 -7.92 11.55 -5.96
CA SER A 296 -7.55 12.96 -6.01
C SER A 296 -8.70 13.86 -5.56
N SER A 297 -8.34 14.95 -4.89
CA SER A 297 -9.28 15.99 -4.47
C SER A 297 -8.62 17.36 -4.50
N LEU A 298 -9.38 18.44 -4.35
CA LEU A 298 -8.80 19.79 -4.35
C LEU A 298 -7.73 20.00 -3.26
N SER A 299 -7.91 19.39 -2.08
CA SER A 299 -6.94 19.45 -0.98
C SER A 299 -5.79 18.44 -1.11
N ASN A 300 -5.93 17.45 -1.99
CA ASN A 300 -4.96 16.38 -2.24
C ASN A 300 -5.00 15.99 -3.73
N PRO A 301 -4.47 16.84 -4.63
CA PRO A 301 -4.61 16.62 -6.08
C PRO A 301 -3.82 15.41 -6.59
N GLN A 302 -2.92 14.87 -5.77
CA GLN A 302 -2.08 13.72 -6.12
C GLN A 302 -2.70 12.39 -5.67
N GLY A 303 -3.86 12.39 -5.02
CA GLY A 303 -4.50 11.15 -4.54
C GLY A 303 -3.60 10.37 -3.58
N CYS A 304 -2.97 11.05 -2.63
CA CYS A 304 -2.17 10.42 -1.58
C CYS A 304 -3.03 9.94 -0.41
N TRP A 305 -2.55 8.94 0.33
CA TRP A 305 -3.07 8.62 1.67
C TRP A 305 -2.91 9.81 2.62
N ASP A 306 -3.73 9.90 3.67
CA ASP A 306 -3.63 10.99 4.64
C ASP A 306 -2.46 10.78 5.61
N TRP A 307 -1.34 11.37 5.25
CA TRP A 307 -0.14 11.43 6.06
C TRP A 307 0.22 12.86 6.51
N TRP A 308 -0.70 13.82 6.33
CA TRP A 308 -0.51 15.20 6.79
C TRP A 308 -1.77 15.88 7.36
N GLY A 309 -2.83 15.12 7.62
CA GLY A 309 -4.06 15.60 8.25
C GLY A 309 -5.06 16.25 7.32
N TYR A 310 -5.01 16.00 6.00
CA TYR A 310 -5.96 16.63 5.08
C TYR A 310 -7.36 16.03 5.16
N ALA A 311 -7.48 14.78 5.57
CA ALA A 311 -8.77 14.09 5.71
C ALA A 311 -9.49 14.54 6.99
N GLU A 312 -8.74 15.10 7.95
CA GLU A 312 -9.24 15.50 9.26
C GLU A 312 -10.00 16.83 9.25
N SER A 313 -10.72 17.07 10.34
CA SER A 313 -11.48 18.31 10.54
C SER A 313 -10.57 19.52 10.56
N LEU A 314 -10.91 20.56 9.79
CA LEU A 314 -10.19 21.85 9.79
C LEU A 314 -10.26 22.57 11.16
N TRP A 315 -11.16 22.16 12.04
CA TRP A 315 -11.29 22.69 13.40
C TRP A 315 -10.36 21.98 14.40
N GLN A 316 -9.74 20.87 13.99
CA GLN A 316 -8.78 20.14 14.82
C GLN A 316 -7.40 20.80 14.67
N GLN A 317 -6.94 21.45 15.74
CA GLN A 317 -5.64 22.15 15.71
C GLN A 317 -4.45 21.20 15.52
N ASN A 318 -4.58 19.95 15.99
CA ASN A 318 -3.60 18.88 15.81
C ASN A 318 -4.29 17.68 15.16
N PRO A 319 -4.23 17.56 13.82
CA PRO A 319 -4.87 16.45 13.10
C PRO A 319 -4.40 15.09 13.62
N LEU A 320 -5.33 14.22 13.97
CA LEU A 320 -5.06 12.88 14.52
C LEU A 320 -4.99 11.77 13.46
N HIS A 321 -4.78 12.15 12.20
CA HIS A 321 -4.65 11.27 11.03
C HIS A 321 -3.69 10.07 11.16
N ASP A 322 -2.68 10.17 12.04
CA ASP A 322 -1.66 9.14 12.26
C ASP A 322 -1.92 8.29 13.52
N THR A 323 -3.16 8.27 14.00
CA THR A 323 -3.62 7.62 15.25
C THR A 323 -4.84 6.72 15.02
N ARG A 324 -5.32 6.04 16.06
CA ARG A 324 -6.58 5.26 16.04
C ARG A 324 -7.80 6.07 15.65
N GLU A 325 -7.78 7.38 15.87
CA GLU A 325 -8.88 8.31 15.53
C GLU A 325 -8.79 8.88 14.11
N GLY A 326 -7.70 8.60 13.37
CA GLY A 326 -7.53 9.11 12.01
C GLY A 326 -8.57 8.54 11.05
N ALA A 327 -9.22 9.39 10.25
CA ALA A 327 -10.38 8.99 9.46
C ALA A 327 -10.07 7.86 8.48
N GLN A 328 -8.94 7.94 7.76
CA GLN A 328 -8.52 6.88 6.84
C GLN A 328 -8.01 5.63 7.57
N ILE A 329 -7.37 5.78 8.74
CA ILE A 329 -6.95 4.64 9.56
C ILE A 329 -8.17 3.84 10.03
N SER A 330 -9.19 4.52 10.56
CA SER A 330 -10.42 3.85 11.01
C SER A 330 -11.13 3.13 9.85
N ALA A 331 -11.18 3.73 8.66
CA ALA A 331 -11.76 3.09 7.48
C ALA A 331 -11.00 1.83 7.05
N LEU A 332 -9.66 1.89 7.01
CA LEU A 332 -8.82 0.73 6.65
C LEU A 332 -8.94 -0.41 7.68
N MET A 333 -9.01 -0.08 8.97
CA MET A 333 -9.25 -1.09 10.01
C MET A 333 -10.66 -1.69 9.90
N ALA A 334 -11.67 -0.90 9.56
CA ALA A 334 -13.02 -1.41 9.34
C ALA A 334 -13.11 -2.36 8.12
N MET A 335 -12.33 -2.12 7.06
CA MET A 335 -12.20 -3.07 5.94
C MET A 335 -11.55 -4.37 6.39
N LEU A 336 -10.51 -4.31 7.23
CA LEU A 336 -9.90 -5.52 7.80
C LEU A 336 -10.89 -6.27 8.69
N ASP A 337 -11.61 -5.57 9.57
CA ASP A 337 -12.62 -6.14 10.45
C ASP A 337 -13.71 -6.86 9.62
N ARG A 338 -14.15 -6.26 8.51
CA ARG A 338 -15.10 -6.88 7.57
C ARG A 338 -14.58 -8.19 6.99
N LEU A 339 -13.30 -8.29 6.64
CA LEU A 339 -12.71 -9.53 6.12
C LEU A 339 -12.61 -10.62 7.20
N GLU A 340 -12.38 -10.23 8.46
CA GLU A 340 -12.25 -11.12 9.62
C GLU A 340 -13.61 -11.63 10.12
N GLU A 341 -14.72 -11.00 9.75
CA GLU A 341 -16.07 -11.52 10.02
C GLU A 341 -16.27 -12.92 9.43
N PRO A 342 -17.07 -13.80 10.08
CA PRO A 342 -17.35 -15.13 9.56
C PRO A 342 -17.93 -15.07 8.14
N ALA A 343 -17.48 -15.99 7.28
CA ALA A 343 -18.04 -16.13 5.94
C ALA A 343 -19.55 -16.28 6.00
N VAL A 344 -20.26 -15.51 5.18
CA VAL A 344 -21.71 -15.62 5.06
C VAL A 344 -21.97 -16.77 4.09
N ASP A 345 -22.56 -17.86 4.57
CA ASP A 345 -22.99 -18.96 3.70
C ASP A 345 -23.93 -18.40 2.63
N ALA A 346 -23.61 -18.62 1.35
CA ALA A 346 -24.50 -18.31 0.26
C ALA A 346 -25.65 -19.34 0.26
N ASP A 347 -26.77 -19.00 0.90
CA ASP A 347 -28.03 -19.77 0.87
C ASP A 347 -28.63 -19.90 -0.53
#